data_AF-A0A0M0WWC9-F1
#
_entry.id   AF-A0A0M0WWC9-F1
#
_cell.length_a   1.000
_cell.length_b   1.000
_cell.length_c   1.000
_cell.angle_alpha   90.00
_cell.angle_beta   90.00
_cell.angle_gamma   90.00
#
_symmetry.space_group_name_H-M   'P 1'
#
loop_
_entity.id
_entity.type
_entity.pdbx_description
1 polymer ?
#
loop_
_entity_poly.entity_id
_entity_poly.type
_entity_poly.pdbx_seq_one_letter_code
_entity_poly.pdbx_strand_id
1 'polypeptide(L)' 'MAYERTQTCVKCGNRWEIYKLRLIMRDKDSLECDCGETLIKWNGAVMYTSKLVDKSQDSH' A
#
# COMPACT_ATOMS: atom_id res chain seq x y z
N MET A 1 7.44 15.86 -4.45
CA MET A 1 6.71 14.98 -5.38
C MET A 1 6.45 13.67 -4.67
N ALA A 2 5.20 13.39 -4.32
CA ALA A 2 4.79 12.07 -3.84
C ALA A 2 4.67 11.16 -5.07
N TYR A 3 5.41 10.06 -5.10
CA TYR A 3 5.27 9.08 -6.17
C TYR A 3 4.02 8.25 -5.88
N GLU A 4 3.08 8.25 -6.81
CA GLU A 4 1.87 7.41 -6.79
C GLU A 4 2.12 6.17 -7.64
N ARG A 5 1.84 4.99 -7.08
CA ARG A 5 1.76 3.73 -7.84
C ARG A 5 0.52 2.97 -7.47
N THR A 6 -0.09 2.32 -8.44
CA THR A 6 -1.19 1.38 -8.18
C THR A 6 -0.63 -0.03 -7.95
N GLN A 7 -1.16 -0.71 -6.95
CA GLN A 7 -0.80 -2.07 -6.56
C GLN A 7 -2.10 -2.87 -6.40
N THR A 8 -2.24 -3.93 -7.20
CA THR A 8 -3.33 -4.89 -7.01
C THR A 8 -2.88 -6.00 -6.08
N CYS A 9 -3.70 -6.34 -5.09
CA CYS A 9 -3.48 -7.47 -4.21
C CYS A 9 -3.74 -8.77 -4.97
N VAL A 10 -2.76 -9.67 -4.99
CA VAL A 10 -2.89 -10.98 -5.66
C VAL A 10 -3.84 -11.94 -4.95
N LYS A 11 -4.06 -11.77 -3.65
CA LYS A 11 -4.90 -12.66 -2.83
C LYS A 11 -6.39 -12.37 -2.94
N CYS A 12 -6.77 -11.09 -2.86
CA CYS A 12 -8.16 -10.68 -2.81
C CYS A 12 -8.62 -9.92 -4.06
N GLY A 13 -7.71 -9.51 -4.95
CA GLY A 13 -8.03 -8.71 -6.13
C GLY A 13 -8.18 -7.21 -5.87
N ASN A 14 -8.19 -6.76 -4.61
CA ASN A 14 -8.33 -5.35 -4.26
C ASN A 14 -7.21 -4.49 -4.85
N ARG A 15 -7.58 -3.32 -5.36
CA ARG A 15 -6.64 -2.37 -5.98
C ARG A 15 -6.39 -1.18 -5.07
N TRP A 16 -5.12 -0.95 -4.77
CA TRP A 16 -4.65 0.08 -3.86
C TRP A 16 -3.77 1.10 -4.57
N GLU A 17 -3.98 2.37 -4.30
CA GLU A 17 -3.06 3.45 -4.66
C GLU A 17 -2.11 3.68 -3.51
N ILE A 18 -0.81 3.48 -3.76
CA ILE A 18 0.25 3.67 -2.79
C ILE A 18 0.95 4.99 -3.09
N TYR A 19 0.98 5.86 -2.09
CA TYR A 19 1.68 7.13 -2.11
C TYR A 19 2.96 7.02 -1.29
N LYS A 20 4.07 7.45 -1.87
CA LYS A 20 5.36 7.51 -1.20
C LYS A 20 5.67 8.93 -0.74
N LEU A 21 5.87 9.12 0.56
CA LEU A 21 6.36 10.35 1.16
C LEU A 21 7.82 10.17 1.60
N ARG A 22 8.65 11.18 1.38
CA ARG A 22 10.02 11.20 1.89
C ARG A 22 10.01 11.78 3.30
N LEU A 23 10.59 11.06 4.25
CA LEU A 23 10.73 11.49 5.63
C LEU A 23 12.14 12.05 5.88
N ILE A 24 12.28 12.83 6.95
CA ILE A 24 13.58 13.31 7.44
C ILE A 24 14.28 12.20 8.24
N MET A 25 13.51 11.36 8.93
CA MET A 25 14.00 10.23 9.74
C MET A 25 13.70 8.89 9.09
N ARG A 26 14.47 7.86 9.44
CA ARG A 26 14.23 6.49 8.96
C ARG A 26 13.06 5.86 9.72
N ASP A 27 12.22 5.19 8.96
CA ASP A 27 11.09 4.41 9.44
C ASP A 27 11.15 3.01 8.81
N LYS A 28 10.69 2.01 9.57
CA LYS A 28 10.66 0.62 9.14
C LYS A 28 9.28 0.06 9.44
N ASP A 29 8.47 -0.03 8.41
CA ASP A 29 7.07 -0.42 8.53
C ASP A 29 6.60 -1.15 7.25
N SER A 30 5.34 -1.58 7.23
CA SER A 30 4.73 -2.32 6.14
C SER A 30 3.26 -1.99 6.00
N LEU A 31 2.79 -1.88 4.76
CA LEU A 31 1.37 -1.79 4.45
C LEU A 31 0.84 -3.17 4.12
N GLU A 32 -0.19 -3.56 4.85
CA GLU A 32 -0.92 -4.80 4.67
C GLU A 32 -2.25 -4.51 3.96
N CYS A 33 -2.64 -5.43 3.10
CA CYS A 33 -3.98 -5.45 2.56
C CYS A 33 -4.96 -5.94 3.63
N ASP A 34 -6.23 -5.58 3.49
CA ASP A 34 -7.32 -6.07 4.35
C ASP A 34 -7.41 -7.60 4.45
N CYS A 35 -6.91 -8.34 3.44
CA CYS A 35 -6.84 -9.80 3.45
C CYS A 35 -5.61 -10.39 4.18
N GLY A 36 -4.76 -9.54 4.77
CA GLY A 36 -3.53 -9.91 5.47
C GLY A 36 -2.30 -10.08 4.56
N GLU A 37 -2.41 -9.84 3.24
CA GLU A 37 -1.26 -9.88 2.33
C GLU A 37 -0.43 -8.60 2.43
N THR A 38 0.89 -8.71 2.54
CA THR A 38 1.77 -7.53 2.57
C THR A 38 1.85 -6.90 1.17
N LEU A 39 1.39 -5.65 1.04
CA LEU A 39 1.45 -4.90 -0.21
C LEU A 39 2.84 -4.31 -0.44
N ILE A 40 3.41 -3.72 0.60
CA ILE A 40 4.74 -3.11 0.55
C ILE A 40 5.38 -3.13 1.93
N LYS A 41 6.70 -3.29 1.96
CA LYS A 41 7.52 -3.19 3.17
C LYS A 41 8.67 -2.25 2.89
N TRP A 42 9.01 -1.41 3.86
CA TRP A 42 10.11 -0.47 3.72
C TRP A 42 10.98 -0.42 4.97
N ASN A 43 12.19 0.09 4.77
CA ASN A 43 13.14 0.40 5.81
C ASN A 43 14.03 1.53 5.31
N GLY A 44 13.66 2.77 5.61
CA GLY A 44 14.37 3.94 5.08
C GLY A 44 13.71 5.25 5.44
N ALA A 45 14.25 6.36 4.94
CA ALA A 45 13.72 7.70 5.19
C ALA A 45 12.51 8.01 4.30
N VAL A 46 11.54 7.09 4.29
CA VAL A 46 10.34 7.13 3.46
C VAL A 46 9.19 6.53 4.25
N MET A 47 7.99 7.03 4.00
CA MET A 47 6.73 6.48 4.48
C MET A 47 5.88 6.15 3.25
N TYR A 48 5.13 5.05 3.33
CA TYR A 48 4.13 4.74 2.33
C TYR A 48 2.75 4.79 2.98
N THR A 49 1.79 5.35 2.26
CA THR A 49 0.36 5.30 2.63
C THR A 49 -0.41 4.69 1.48
N SER A 50 -1.48 3.96 1.78
CA SER A 50 -2.35 3.37 0.77
C SER A 50 -3.75 3.99 0.82
N LYS A 51 -4.41 4.02 -0.32
CA LYS A 51 -5.83 4.30 -0.47
C LYS A 51 -6.46 3.17 -1.26
N LEU A 52 -7.53 2.57 -0.74
CA LEU A 52 -8.29 1.57 -1.49
C LEU A 52 -9.04 2.29 -2.62
N VAL A 53 -8.80 1.86 -3.86
CA VAL A 53 -9.38 2.45 -5.06
C VAL A 53 -10.51 1.59 -5.60
N ASP A 54 -10.27 0.28 -5.62
CA ASP A 54 -11.24 -0.70 -6.06
C ASP A 54 -11.27 -1.84 -5.06
N LYS A 55 -12.45 -2.06 -4.48
CA LYS A 55 -12.71 -3.25 -3.69
C LYS A 55 -13.38 -4.22 -4.63
N SER A 56 -12.69 -5.29 -5.02
CA SER A 56 -13.30 -6.37 -5.79
C SER A 56 -14.26 -7.12 -4.85
N GLN A 57 -15.46 -6.57 -4.74
CA GLN A 57 -16.55 -7.16 -4.00
C GLN A 57 -17.08 -8.34 -4.81
N ASP A 58 -16.61 -9.54 -4.52
CA ASP A 58 -17.49 -10.71 -4.64
C ASP A 58 -18.47 -10.60 -3.45
N SER A 59 -19.56 -9.88 -3.67
CA SER A 59 -20.71 -9.88 -2.77
C SER A 59 -21.74 -10.82 -3.34
N HIS A 60 -21.66 -12.07 -2.86
CA HIS A 60 -22.73 -13.07 -2.67
C HIS A 60 -23.67 -13.37 -3.85
#